data_AF-A0AA35NTP4-F1
#
_entry.id   AF-A0AA35NTP4-F1
#
_cell.length_a   1.000
_cell.length_b   1.000
_cell.length_c   1.000
_cell.angle_alpha   90.00
_cell.angle_beta   90.00
_cell.angle_gamma   90.00
#
_symmetry.space_group_name_H-M   'P 1'
#
loop_
_entity.id
_entity.type
_entity.pdbx_description
1 polymer ?
#
loop_
_entity_poly.entity_id
_entity_poly.type
_entity_poly.pdbx_seq_one_letter_code
_entity_poly.pdbx_strand_id
1 'polypeptide(L)'
;MIELQEIPPEPIEPTSLPQYDGTGAPKGEGDSDGRRKIFGIPYPISNRSCQKFLWNCQKLSVLPIALYFPLHAINTLVTPAISPTSAPDDVLMMVREILPSITTKLLVGAMTLHVSAGVLLRIIKNWNNSSKKTDNHLKISARQDLSQDTIGLTGGVYGYLFGLYKNFRISPQVISGYILTPVLIYHLLIMKWVPRSLSTEVDFASIKQLLSNKNRWWKWLGGIIPLAVLIESSVYHIGSGFCRYLGIKKMRSRKNWSTAINLLTLAGFISVIRLIRADSTRLGPNQFESIFKKIGSLLQRR
;
A
#
# COMPACT_ATOMS: atom_id res chain seq x y z
N MET A 1 -53.31 -38.24 4.69
CA MET A 1 -52.82 -38.14 3.30
C MET A 1 -53.73 -37.11 2.65
N ILE A 2 -53.24 -35.90 2.37
CA ILE A 2 -54.05 -34.81 1.80
C ILE A 2 -53.94 -34.92 0.29
N GLU A 3 -55.05 -35.24 -0.35
CA GLU A 3 -55.18 -35.32 -1.81
C GLU A 3 -55.41 -33.89 -2.32
N LEU A 4 -54.41 -33.31 -2.98
CA LEU A 4 -54.51 -31.98 -3.57
C LEU A 4 -55.24 -32.12 -4.91
N GLN A 5 -56.42 -31.53 -4.99
CA GLN A 5 -57.24 -31.45 -6.19
C GLN A 5 -56.58 -30.47 -7.18
N GLU A 6 -56.08 -30.98 -8.31
CA GLU A 6 -55.61 -30.15 -9.42
C GLU A 6 -56.80 -29.46 -10.09
N ILE A 7 -56.78 -28.13 -10.10
CA ILE A 7 -57.73 -27.30 -10.83
C ILE A 7 -57.05 -26.89 -12.15
N PRO A 8 -57.66 -27.14 -13.33
CA PRO A 8 -57.09 -26.74 -14.61
C PRO A 8 -57.09 -25.19 -14.76
N PRO A 9 -56.06 -24.60 -15.40
CA PRO A 9 -56.03 -23.15 -15.61
C PRO A 9 -57.08 -22.73 -16.64
N GLU A 10 -57.91 -21.75 -16.28
CA GLU A 10 -58.83 -21.10 -17.22
C GLU A 10 -58.05 -20.33 -18.30
N PRO A 11 -58.54 -20.30 -19.56
CA PRO A 11 -57.94 -19.51 -20.61
C PRO A 11 -58.09 -18.02 -20.32
N ILE A 12 -56.96 -17.29 -20.38
CA ILE A 12 -56.92 -15.83 -20.25
C ILE A 12 -57.64 -15.23 -21.46
N GLU A 13 -58.80 -14.62 -21.27
CA GLU A 13 -59.43 -13.81 -22.32
C GLU A 13 -58.57 -12.58 -22.64
N PRO A 14 -58.24 -12.30 -23.91
CA PRO A 14 -57.33 -11.22 -24.31
C PRO A 14 -57.90 -9.79 -24.16
N THR A 15 -58.96 -9.59 -23.38
CA THR A 15 -59.71 -8.32 -23.32
C THR A 15 -59.52 -7.53 -22.02
N SER A 16 -58.54 -7.87 -21.18
CA SER A 16 -58.23 -7.15 -19.94
C SER A 16 -56.93 -6.33 -19.99
N LEU A 17 -56.52 -5.87 -21.18
CA LEU A 17 -55.46 -4.87 -21.32
C LEU A 17 -56.05 -3.46 -21.15
N PRO A 18 -55.44 -2.58 -20.33
CA PRO A 18 -55.86 -1.19 -20.26
C PRO A 18 -55.70 -0.52 -21.62
N GLN A 19 -56.80 0.07 -22.10
CA GLN A 19 -56.88 0.86 -23.32
C GLN A 19 -55.96 2.08 -23.19
N TYR A 20 -54.92 2.14 -24.03
CA TYR A 20 -54.00 3.27 -24.12
C TYR A 20 -54.55 4.28 -25.12
N ASP A 21 -55.05 5.42 -24.64
CA ASP A 21 -55.49 6.54 -25.47
C ASP A 21 -54.30 7.43 -25.86
N GLY A 22 -53.92 7.36 -27.13
CA GLY A 22 -52.75 8.04 -27.67
C GLY A 22 -52.91 9.55 -27.84
N THR A 23 -53.06 10.32 -26.76
CA THR A 23 -52.91 11.79 -26.79
C THR A 23 -52.08 12.31 -25.60
N GLY A 24 -50.75 12.15 -25.68
CA GLY A 24 -49.84 12.69 -24.67
C GLY A 24 -48.35 12.50 -24.94
N ALA A 25 -47.82 13.14 -25.98
CA ALA A 25 -46.37 13.33 -26.13
C ALA A 25 -45.85 14.35 -25.09
N PRO A 26 -44.56 14.29 -24.70
CA PRO A 26 -44.12 14.30 -23.31
C PRO A 26 -43.95 15.71 -22.73
N LYS A 27 -44.52 15.97 -21.55
CA LYS A 27 -44.01 17.02 -20.66
C LYS A 27 -42.95 16.39 -19.78
N GLY A 28 -41.70 16.79 -20.01
CA GLY A 28 -40.55 16.38 -19.21
C GLY A 28 -40.80 16.61 -17.73
N GLU A 29 -40.90 15.51 -16.99
CA GLU A 29 -40.80 15.54 -15.54
C GLU A 29 -39.34 15.78 -15.18
N GLY A 30 -39.15 17.03 -14.75
CA GLY A 30 -37.98 17.60 -14.12
C GLY A 30 -37.16 16.59 -13.32
N ASP A 31 -35.94 16.42 -13.80
CA ASP A 31 -34.76 16.19 -13.01
C ASP A 31 -34.87 16.91 -11.65
N SER A 32 -35.04 16.12 -10.59
CA SER A 32 -35.13 16.60 -9.21
C SER A 32 -33.77 16.87 -8.59
N ASP A 33 -32.70 17.05 -9.39
CA ASP A 33 -31.45 17.64 -8.91
C ASP A 33 -31.60 19.17 -8.85
N GLY A 34 -32.34 19.63 -7.83
CA GLY A 34 -32.53 21.03 -7.45
C GLY A 34 -31.24 21.71 -6.98
N ARG A 35 -30.15 21.62 -7.74
CA ARG A 35 -28.93 22.39 -7.52
C ARG A 35 -29.06 23.74 -8.18
N ARG A 36 -29.71 24.64 -7.44
CA ARG A 36 -29.72 26.08 -7.74
C ARG A 36 -28.28 26.55 -7.92
N LYS A 37 -28.01 27.06 -9.12
CA LYS A 37 -26.80 27.82 -9.47
C LYS A 37 -26.78 29.08 -8.60
N ILE A 38 -25.88 29.14 -7.64
CA ILE A 38 -25.54 30.37 -6.94
C ILE A 38 -24.02 30.54 -7.09
N PHE A 39 -23.64 31.60 -7.80
CA PHE A 39 -22.28 32.01 -8.20
C PHE A 39 -21.61 31.13 -9.26
N GLY A 40 -21.25 31.76 -10.40
CA GLY A 40 -20.65 31.18 -11.62
C GLY A 40 -19.25 30.57 -11.46
N ILE A 41 -19.04 29.80 -10.41
CA ILE A 41 -17.92 28.87 -10.24
C ILE A 41 -18.41 27.54 -10.84
N PRO A 42 -17.78 27.00 -11.90
CA PRO A 42 -18.17 25.71 -12.45
C PRO A 42 -18.07 24.65 -11.34
N TYR A 43 -19.21 24.12 -10.89
CA TYR A 43 -19.23 23.08 -9.87
C TYR A 43 -18.42 21.86 -10.33
N PRO A 44 -17.81 21.15 -9.38
CA PRO A 44 -16.60 20.40 -9.60
C PRO A 44 -16.90 19.09 -10.31
N ILE A 45 -15.95 18.68 -11.14
CA ILE A 45 -15.60 17.30 -11.52
C ILE A 45 -16.51 16.28 -10.80
N SER A 46 -17.43 15.64 -11.53
CA SER A 46 -18.37 14.66 -10.96
C SER A 46 -17.68 13.72 -9.96
N ASN A 47 -18.35 13.31 -8.87
CA ASN A 47 -17.75 12.39 -7.88
C ASN A 47 -17.10 11.15 -8.53
N ARG A 48 -17.68 10.66 -9.65
CA ARG A 48 -17.13 9.57 -10.46
C ARG A 48 -15.83 9.97 -11.17
N SER A 49 -15.78 11.15 -11.78
CA SER A 49 -14.58 11.69 -12.43
C SER A 49 -13.46 11.93 -11.42
N CYS A 50 -13.78 12.46 -10.24
CA CYS A 50 -12.81 12.68 -9.16
C CYS A 50 -12.23 11.35 -8.66
N GLN A 51 -13.08 10.34 -8.43
CA GLN A 51 -12.63 9.00 -8.06
C GLN A 51 -11.74 8.35 -9.14
N LYS A 52 -12.11 8.48 -10.42
CA LYS A 52 -11.29 7.98 -11.55
C LYS A 52 -9.93 8.67 -11.60
N PHE A 53 -9.90 9.99 -11.44
CA PHE A 53 -8.67 10.77 -11.42
C PHE A 53 -7.75 10.32 -10.28
N LEU A 54 -8.26 10.29 -9.04
CA LEU A 54 -7.47 9.87 -7.89
C LEU A 54 -6.97 8.43 -8.02
N TRP A 55 -7.79 7.53 -8.58
CA TRP A 55 -7.39 6.16 -8.86
C TRP A 55 -6.23 6.09 -9.87
N ASN A 56 -6.30 6.88 -10.94
CA ASN A 56 -5.23 6.96 -11.92
C ASN A 56 -3.95 7.56 -11.31
N CYS A 57 -4.06 8.62 -10.51
CA CYS A 57 -2.92 9.18 -9.78
C CYS A 57 -2.27 8.13 -8.87
N GLN A 58 -3.06 7.44 -8.05
CA GLN A 58 -2.55 6.40 -7.15
C GLN A 58 -1.88 5.25 -7.92
N LYS A 59 -2.46 4.84 -9.05
CA LYS A 59 -1.96 3.75 -9.88
C LYS A 59 -0.67 4.13 -10.61
N LEU A 60 -0.59 5.33 -11.19
CA LEU A 60 0.59 5.78 -11.93
C LEU A 60 1.75 6.14 -11.01
N SER A 61 1.46 6.64 -9.81
CA SER A 61 2.48 7.03 -8.84
C SER A 61 3.30 5.86 -8.29
N VAL A 62 2.93 4.60 -8.57
CA VAL A 62 3.75 3.43 -8.17
C VAL A 62 4.95 3.20 -9.09
N LEU A 63 4.97 3.74 -10.31
CA LEU A 63 5.98 3.41 -11.31
C LEU A 63 7.41 3.74 -10.86
N PRO A 64 7.71 4.94 -10.32
CA PRO A 64 9.06 5.23 -9.85
C PRO A 64 9.51 4.30 -8.73
N ILE A 65 8.59 3.95 -7.83
CA ILE A 65 8.85 3.03 -6.72
C ILE A 65 9.08 1.61 -7.24
N ALA A 66 8.28 1.14 -8.20
CA ALA A 66 8.41 -0.18 -8.80
C ALA A 66 9.73 -0.37 -9.55
N LEU A 67 10.27 0.69 -10.16
CA LEU A 67 11.58 0.67 -10.82
C LEU A 67 12.74 0.75 -9.83
N TYR A 68 12.62 1.56 -8.77
CA TYR A 68 13.68 1.74 -7.78
C TYR A 68 13.78 0.58 -6.78
N PHE A 69 12.65 0.01 -6.37
CA PHE A 69 12.59 -1.00 -5.31
C PHE A 69 13.48 -2.22 -5.58
N PRO A 70 13.55 -2.81 -6.79
CA PRO A 70 14.47 -3.92 -7.06
C PRO A 70 15.93 -3.58 -6.76
N LEU A 71 16.41 -2.39 -7.19
CA LEU A 71 17.78 -1.94 -6.91
C LEU A 71 18.01 -1.78 -5.41
N HIS A 72 17.06 -1.16 -4.71
CA HIS A 72 17.13 -0.97 -3.27
C HIS A 72 17.10 -2.30 -2.51
N ALA A 73 16.21 -3.22 -2.90
CA ALA A 73 16.05 -4.53 -2.29
C ALA A 73 17.28 -5.41 -2.50
N ILE A 74 17.88 -5.39 -3.70
CA ILE A 74 19.15 -6.09 -3.94
C ILE A 74 20.22 -5.54 -3.01
N ASN A 75 20.43 -4.22 -3.00
CA ASN A 75 21.48 -3.60 -2.22
C ASN A 75 21.32 -3.78 -0.70
N THR A 76 20.09 -3.70 -0.18
CA THR A 76 19.83 -3.66 1.27
C THR A 76 19.36 -4.98 1.88
N LEU A 77 18.72 -5.86 1.09
CA LEU A 77 18.17 -7.12 1.58
C LEU A 77 18.98 -8.32 1.07
N VAL A 78 19.38 -8.33 -0.20
CA VAL A 78 20.04 -9.50 -0.81
C VAL A 78 21.54 -9.46 -0.59
N THR A 79 22.21 -8.38 -0.99
CA THR A 79 23.68 -8.25 -0.92
C THR A 79 24.21 -8.50 0.50
N PRO A 80 23.69 -7.85 1.57
CA PRO A 80 24.23 -8.06 2.90
C PRO A 80 23.83 -9.41 3.49
N ALA A 81 22.77 -10.04 2.99
CA ALA A 81 22.42 -11.41 3.34
C ALA A 81 23.42 -12.43 2.78
N ILE A 82 24.15 -12.10 1.71
CA ILE A 82 25.17 -12.96 1.07
C ILE A 82 26.59 -12.57 1.53
N SER A 83 26.91 -11.28 1.48
CA SER A 83 28.22 -10.71 1.83
C SER A 83 28.02 -9.40 2.60
N PRO A 84 28.06 -9.40 3.95
CA PRO A 84 27.73 -8.24 4.79
C PRO A 84 28.89 -7.27 5.02
N THR A 85 30.09 -7.58 4.53
CA THR A 85 31.32 -6.84 4.88
C THR A 85 31.48 -5.57 4.04
N SER A 86 31.90 -5.69 2.79
CA SER A 86 32.19 -4.57 1.88
C SER A 86 31.23 -4.48 0.69
N ALA A 87 30.74 -5.63 0.20
CA ALA A 87 29.87 -5.68 -0.98
C ALA A 87 28.64 -4.76 -0.95
N PRO A 88 27.96 -4.52 0.19
CA PRO A 88 26.82 -3.59 0.23
C PRO A 88 27.22 -2.14 -0.07
N ASP A 89 28.42 -1.71 0.34
CA ASP A 89 28.92 -0.36 0.05
C ASP A 89 29.29 -0.23 -1.44
N ASP A 90 29.90 -1.26 -2.03
CA ASP A 90 30.23 -1.29 -3.46
C ASP A 90 28.97 -1.22 -4.34
N VAL A 91 27.96 -2.03 -4.00
CA VAL A 91 26.66 -2.03 -4.71
C VAL A 91 25.91 -0.71 -4.48
N LEU A 92 26.00 -0.12 -3.28
CA LEU A 92 25.43 1.20 -3.01
C LEU A 92 26.04 2.28 -3.91
N MET A 93 27.36 2.27 -4.08
CA MET A 93 28.05 3.22 -4.96
C MET A 93 27.66 3.04 -6.42
N MET A 94 27.60 1.79 -6.91
CA MET A 94 27.10 1.50 -8.26
C MET A 94 25.66 2.00 -8.47
N VAL A 95 24.77 1.77 -7.51
CA VAL A 95 23.38 2.25 -7.59
C VAL A 95 23.31 3.78 -7.59
N ARG A 96 24.15 4.45 -6.80
CA ARG A 96 24.21 5.92 -6.77
C ARG A 96 24.70 6.51 -8.09
N GLU A 97 25.64 5.86 -8.76
CA GLU A 97 26.18 6.30 -10.04
C GLU A 97 25.15 6.20 -11.18
N ILE A 98 24.39 5.09 -11.21
CA ILE A 98 23.39 4.86 -12.27
C ILE A 98 22.14 5.73 -12.08
N LEU A 99 21.81 6.12 -10.85
CA LEU A 99 20.58 6.84 -10.56
C LEU A 99 20.75 8.37 -10.71
N PRO A 100 19.88 9.04 -11.50
CA PRO A 100 19.90 10.49 -11.62
C PRO A 100 19.73 11.21 -10.28
N SER A 101 20.31 12.40 -10.15
CA SER A 101 20.19 13.23 -8.94
C SER A 101 18.75 13.59 -8.55
N ILE A 102 17.83 13.61 -9.54
CA ILE A 102 16.40 13.87 -9.32
C ILE A 102 15.65 12.67 -8.69
N THR A 103 16.25 11.47 -8.66
CA THR A 103 15.59 10.22 -8.23
C THR A 103 14.95 10.35 -6.85
N THR A 104 15.65 10.93 -5.87
CA THR A 104 15.08 11.12 -4.51
C THR A 104 13.82 11.99 -4.55
N LYS A 105 13.82 13.10 -5.32
CA LYS A 105 12.66 13.99 -5.43
C LYS A 105 11.49 13.27 -6.11
N LEU A 106 11.78 12.52 -7.17
CA LEU A 106 10.79 11.73 -7.90
C LEU A 106 10.14 10.68 -6.98
N LEU A 107 10.94 9.92 -6.21
CA LEU A 107 10.44 8.91 -5.28
C LEU A 107 9.58 9.51 -4.17
N VAL A 108 10.02 10.61 -3.55
CA VAL A 108 9.24 11.31 -2.51
C VAL A 108 7.94 11.87 -3.08
N GLY A 109 7.97 12.47 -4.27
CA GLY A 109 6.76 12.97 -4.94
C GLY A 109 5.78 11.85 -5.27
N ALA A 110 6.29 10.76 -5.86
CA ALA A 110 5.51 9.58 -6.21
C ALA A 110 4.85 8.93 -4.98
N MET A 111 5.59 8.79 -3.88
CA MET A 111 5.07 8.29 -2.62
C MET A 111 4.01 9.21 -2.03
N THR A 112 4.25 10.52 -2.01
CA THR A 112 3.30 11.51 -1.49
C THR A 112 1.99 11.46 -2.29
N LEU A 113 2.08 11.38 -3.62
CA LEU A 113 0.92 11.24 -4.50
C LEU A 113 0.19 9.91 -4.26
N HIS A 114 0.92 8.80 -4.11
CA HIS A 114 0.33 7.49 -3.84
C HIS A 114 -0.49 7.48 -2.55
N VAL A 115 0.12 7.96 -1.46
CA VAL A 115 -0.50 7.96 -0.12
C VAL A 115 -1.68 8.93 -0.09
N SER A 116 -1.50 10.16 -0.57
CA SER A 116 -2.57 11.17 -0.56
C SER A 116 -3.76 10.74 -1.42
N ALA A 117 -3.53 10.28 -2.65
CA ALA A 117 -4.61 9.79 -3.51
C ALA A 117 -5.33 8.58 -2.90
N GLY A 118 -4.58 7.64 -2.31
CA GLY A 118 -5.15 6.48 -1.63
C GLY A 118 -5.99 6.83 -0.39
N VAL A 119 -5.57 7.82 0.40
CA VAL A 119 -6.32 8.31 1.56
C VAL A 119 -7.58 9.05 1.10
N LEU A 120 -7.46 9.97 0.13
CA LEU A 120 -8.59 10.74 -0.41
C LEU A 120 -9.66 9.82 -1.02
N LEU A 121 -9.25 8.78 -1.76
CA LEU A 121 -10.19 7.79 -2.31
C LEU A 121 -11.01 7.10 -1.22
N ARG A 122 -10.42 6.79 -0.07
CA ARG A 122 -11.14 6.16 1.05
C ARG A 122 -12.12 7.13 1.68
N ILE A 123 -11.71 8.37 1.90
CA ILE A 123 -12.58 9.43 2.46
C ILE A 123 -13.80 9.61 1.56
N ILE A 124 -13.59 9.78 0.25
CA ILE A 124 -14.67 9.97 -0.73
C ILE A 124 -15.59 8.75 -0.79
N LYS A 125 -15.03 7.53 -0.79
CA LYS A 125 -15.83 6.30 -0.80
C LYS A 125 -16.68 6.15 0.46
N ASN A 126 -16.13 6.43 1.64
CA ASN A 126 -16.85 6.34 2.91
C ASN A 126 -17.96 7.40 3.00
N TRP A 127 -17.70 8.61 2.52
CA TRP A 127 -18.72 9.67 2.46
C TRP A 127 -19.88 9.26 1.54
N ASN A 128 -19.59 8.80 0.32
CA ASN A 128 -20.63 8.42 -0.65
C ASN A 128 -21.40 7.16 -0.25
N ASN A 129 -20.78 6.22 0.48
CA ASN A 129 -21.42 4.97 0.90
C ASN A 129 -22.36 5.15 2.11
N SER A 130 -22.30 6.27 2.85
CA SER A 130 -23.23 6.50 3.97
C SER A 130 -24.68 6.72 3.51
N SER A 131 -24.92 7.00 2.22
CA SER A 131 -26.25 7.31 1.68
C SER A 131 -26.96 6.12 1.01
N LYS A 132 -26.31 4.97 0.80
CA LYS A 132 -26.90 3.82 0.08
C LYS A 132 -26.94 2.58 0.97
N LYS A 133 -27.90 2.57 1.89
CA LYS A 133 -28.18 1.42 2.77
C LYS A 133 -29.49 0.74 2.37
N THR A 134 -29.68 0.46 1.09
CA THR A 134 -30.77 -0.39 0.59
C THR A 134 -30.40 -0.84 -0.83
N ASP A 135 -29.89 -2.06 -0.96
CA ASP A 135 -30.52 -3.09 -1.80
C ASP A 135 -29.69 -4.37 -1.89
N ASN A 136 -30.43 -5.47 -1.82
CA ASN A 136 -30.01 -6.83 -1.58
C ASN A 136 -29.52 -7.57 -2.85
N HIS A 137 -28.94 -8.74 -2.63
CA HIS A 137 -29.11 -9.95 -3.44
C HIS A 137 -28.35 -10.20 -4.77
N LEU A 138 -27.61 -9.26 -5.36
CA LEU A 138 -26.92 -9.49 -6.67
C LEU A 138 -25.38 -9.69 -6.63
N LYS A 139 -24.79 -10.20 -5.54
CA LYS A 139 -23.32 -10.19 -5.34
C LYS A 139 -22.63 -11.57 -5.29
N ILE A 140 -23.14 -12.58 -5.98
CA ILE A 140 -22.46 -13.89 -6.04
C ILE A 140 -21.24 -13.86 -6.98
N SER A 141 -21.26 -13.09 -8.07
CA SER A 141 -20.10 -12.93 -8.99
C SER A 141 -19.01 -11.98 -8.43
N ALA A 142 -19.41 -10.93 -7.69
CA ALA A 142 -18.48 -10.04 -7.00
C ALA A 142 -17.71 -10.71 -5.82
N ARG A 143 -18.14 -11.89 -5.38
CA ARG A 143 -17.60 -12.62 -4.22
C ARG A 143 -16.20 -13.19 -4.49
N GLN A 144 -15.81 -13.41 -5.74
CA GLN A 144 -14.47 -13.91 -6.09
C GLN A 144 -13.39 -12.81 -6.14
N ASP A 145 -13.70 -11.59 -6.61
CA ASP A 145 -12.75 -10.46 -6.57
C ASP A 145 -12.59 -9.87 -5.15
N LEU A 146 -13.61 -10.04 -4.28
CA LEU A 146 -13.52 -9.69 -2.86
C LEU A 146 -12.53 -10.54 -2.06
N SER A 147 -12.09 -11.69 -2.58
CA SER A 147 -11.14 -12.57 -1.88
C SER A 147 -9.81 -11.88 -1.57
N GLN A 148 -9.23 -11.11 -2.49
CA GLN A 148 -7.93 -10.47 -2.25
C GLN A 148 -8.01 -9.34 -1.22
N ASP A 149 -9.13 -8.60 -1.21
CA ASP A 149 -9.32 -7.51 -0.26
C ASP A 149 -9.65 -8.04 1.14
N THR A 150 -10.34 -9.16 1.28
CA THR A 150 -10.72 -9.70 2.60
C THR A 150 -9.78 -10.77 3.16
N ILE A 151 -9.08 -11.51 2.30
CA ILE A 151 -8.26 -12.69 2.64
C ILE A 151 -6.76 -12.41 2.44
N GLY A 152 -6.38 -11.33 1.72
CA GLY A 152 -4.98 -11.06 1.36
C GLY A 152 -4.51 -11.94 0.18
N LEU A 153 -3.19 -12.02 -0.04
CA LEU A 153 -2.65 -12.73 -1.22
C LEU A 153 -2.96 -14.23 -1.23
N THR A 154 -3.02 -14.83 -0.05
CA THR A 154 -3.12 -16.28 0.15
C THR A 154 -3.94 -16.71 1.39
N GLY A 155 -4.49 -15.79 2.19
CA GLY A 155 -5.05 -16.14 3.52
C GLY A 155 -4.53 -15.31 4.69
N GLY A 156 -3.62 -14.37 4.44
CA GLY A 156 -2.74 -13.80 5.47
C GLY A 156 -1.64 -14.79 5.85
N VAL A 157 -0.49 -14.28 6.30
CA VAL A 157 0.69 -15.08 6.70
C VAL A 157 0.32 -16.13 7.76
N TYR A 158 -0.63 -15.80 8.64
CA TYR A 158 -1.16 -16.68 9.69
C TYR A 158 -2.20 -17.70 9.20
N GLY A 159 -2.90 -17.43 8.09
CA GLY A 159 -3.86 -18.39 7.53
C GLY A 159 -3.18 -19.64 6.96
N TYR A 160 -1.92 -19.50 6.51
CA TYR A 160 -1.11 -20.61 6.00
C TYR A 160 -0.42 -21.44 7.10
N LEU A 161 0.06 -20.80 8.17
CA LEU A 161 0.75 -21.49 9.27
C LEU A 161 -0.20 -22.07 10.33
N PHE A 162 -1.37 -21.46 10.54
CA PHE A 162 -2.30 -21.85 11.61
C PHE A 162 -3.73 -22.19 11.12
N GLY A 163 -3.97 -22.23 9.81
CA GLY A 163 -5.28 -22.64 9.26
C GLY A 163 -6.45 -21.68 9.57
N LEU A 164 -6.17 -20.49 10.08
CA LEU A 164 -7.19 -19.51 10.44
C LEU A 164 -7.57 -18.66 9.22
N TYR A 165 -8.61 -19.06 8.50
CA TYR A 165 -9.28 -18.23 7.49
C TYR A 165 -9.98 -17.05 8.16
N LYS A 166 -9.22 -16.03 8.57
CA LYS A 166 -9.80 -14.80 9.12
C LYS A 166 -10.15 -13.86 7.97
N ASN A 167 -11.45 -13.67 7.75
CA ASN A 167 -11.95 -12.53 6.98
C ASN A 167 -11.59 -11.25 7.73
N PHE A 168 -10.68 -10.45 7.19
CA PHE A 168 -10.33 -9.18 7.79
C PHE A 168 -11.34 -8.10 7.38
N ARG A 169 -11.85 -7.34 8.35
CA ARG A 169 -12.72 -6.18 8.11
C ARG A 169 -12.01 -5.09 7.31
N ILE A 170 -10.68 -4.99 7.45
CA ILE A 170 -9.81 -4.07 6.74
C ILE A 170 -8.82 -4.90 5.94
N SER A 171 -8.66 -4.59 4.65
CA SER A 171 -7.75 -5.34 3.80
C SER A 171 -6.31 -5.30 4.34
N PRO A 172 -5.59 -6.43 4.39
CA PRO A 172 -4.20 -6.47 4.85
C PRO A 172 -3.26 -5.51 4.10
N GLN A 173 -3.55 -5.22 2.83
CA GLN A 173 -2.80 -4.24 2.03
C GLN A 173 -2.90 -2.81 2.59
N VAL A 174 -4.03 -2.50 3.22
CA VAL A 174 -4.30 -1.20 3.84
C VAL A 174 -3.54 -1.08 5.14
N ILE A 175 -3.61 -2.13 5.96
CA ILE A 175 -2.91 -2.22 7.23
C ILE A 175 -1.41 -2.08 7.00
N SER A 176 -0.85 -2.84 6.04
CA SER A 176 0.56 -2.72 5.69
C SER A 176 0.93 -1.32 5.22
N GLY A 177 0.06 -0.63 4.48
CA GLY A 177 0.26 0.77 4.07
C GLY A 177 0.29 1.76 5.24
N TYR A 178 -0.61 1.61 6.21
CA TYR A 178 -0.65 2.44 7.42
C TYR A 178 0.55 2.23 8.33
N ILE A 179 1.10 1.01 8.38
CA ILE A 179 2.33 0.71 9.12
C ILE A 179 3.56 1.22 8.35
N LEU A 180 3.61 0.97 7.04
CA LEU A 180 4.74 1.32 6.18
C LEU A 180 4.96 2.83 6.12
N THR A 181 3.90 3.64 6.03
CA THR A 181 4.01 5.09 5.83
C THR A 181 4.84 5.80 6.92
N PRO A 182 4.52 5.70 8.22
CA PRO A 182 5.31 6.36 9.26
C PRO A 182 6.74 5.81 9.36
N VAL A 183 6.92 4.49 9.18
CA VAL A 183 8.25 3.86 9.26
C VAL A 183 9.13 4.26 8.08
N LEU A 184 8.55 4.43 6.89
CA LEU A 184 9.25 4.91 5.71
C LEU A 184 9.61 6.40 5.81
N ILE A 185 8.74 7.22 6.41
CA ILE A 185 9.06 8.62 6.74
C ILE A 185 10.24 8.66 7.71
N TYR A 186 10.22 7.84 8.76
CA TYR A 186 11.34 7.70 9.69
C TYR A 186 12.63 7.29 8.97
N HIS A 187 12.56 6.29 8.10
CA HIS A 187 13.70 5.84 7.28
C HIS A 187 14.28 6.97 6.43
N LEU A 188 13.45 7.73 5.70
CA LEU A 188 13.93 8.88 4.91
C LEU A 188 14.54 9.98 5.78
N LEU A 189 13.98 10.21 6.96
CA LEU A 189 14.44 11.21 7.89
C LEU A 189 15.86 10.90 8.37
N ILE A 190 16.13 9.68 8.82
CA ILE A 190 17.44 9.28 9.35
C ILE A 190 18.47 8.96 8.27
N MET A 191 18.04 8.50 7.09
CA MET A 191 18.97 8.09 6.01
C MET A 191 19.27 9.22 5.01
N LYS A 192 18.39 10.22 4.88
CA LYS A 192 18.51 11.24 3.82
C LYS A 192 18.37 12.67 4.32
N TRP A 193 17.30 13.02 5.03
CA TRP A 193 17.02 14.43 5.35
C TRP A 193 17.91 14.99 6.45
N VAL A 194 18.01 14.31 7.60
CA VAL A 194 18.89 14.77 8.69
C VAL A 194 20.36 14.71 8.30
N PRO A 195 20.88 13.61 7.70
CA PRO A 195 22.27 13.56 7.24
C PRO A 195 22.62 14.69 6.26
N ARG A 196 21.72 15.00 5.31
CA ARG A 196 21.90 16.13 4.39
C ARG A 196 22.02 17.48 5.11
N SER A 197 21.29 17.67 6.20
CA SER A 197 21.39 18.89 7.03
C SER A 197 22.71 18.99 7.81
N LEU A 198 23.40 17.86 7.97
CA LEU A 198 24.70 17.73 8.63
C LEU A 198 25.85 17.57 7.61
N SER A 199 25.59 17.78 6.32
CA SER A 199 26.56 17.56 5.22
C SER A 199 27.27 16.20 5.29
N THR A 200 26.55 15.18 5.75
CA THR A 200 27.08 13.82 5.94
C THR A 200 26.27 12.83 5.11
N GLU A 201 26.91 11.79 4.60
CA GLU A 201 26.25 10.69 3.87
C GLU A 201 26.23 9.41 4.69
N VAL A 202 25.07 8.74 4.68
CA VAL A 202 24.89 7.45 5.35
C VAL A 202 25.19 6.30 4.39
N ASP A 203 26.07 5.42 4.82
CA ASP A 203 26.55 4.20 4.15
C ASP A 203 26.31 2.96 5.03
N PHE A 204 26.73 1.77 4.58
CA PHE A 204 26.55 0.56 5.39
C PHE A 204 27.50 0.52 6.59
N ALA A 205 28.65 1.21 6.55
CA ALA A 205 29.48 1.42 7.74
C ALA A 205 28.67 2.09 8.87
N SER A 206 27.98 3.18 8.56
CA SER A 206 27.12 3.90 9.50
C SER A 206 25.97 3.01 10.01
N ILE A 207 25.35 2.22 9.11
CA ILE A 207 24.28 1.28 9.50
C ILE A 207 24.82 0.20 10.45
N LYS A 208 25.98 -0.39 10.17
CA LYS A 208 26.64 -1.39 11.05
C LYS A 208 26.88 -0.80 12.44
N GLN A 209 27.31 0.46 12.52
CA GLN A 209 27.48 1.15 13.80
C GLN A 209 26.17 1.38 14.55
N LEU A 210 25.09 1.77 13.85
CA LEU A 210 23.77 1.90 14.46
C LEU A 210 23.29 0.58 15.05
N LEU A 211 23.42 -0.50 14.29
CA LEU A 211 22.98 -1.84 14.65
C LEU A 211 23.82 -2.47 15.77
N SER A 212 25.09 -2.09 15.88
CA SER A 212 26.04 -2.56 16.90
C SER A 212 26.25 -1.55 18.04
N ASN A 213 25.45 -0.48 18.10
CA ASN A 213 25.60 0.59 19.09
C ASN A 213 25.48 0.04 20.53
N LYS A 214 26.34 0.52 21.43
CA LYS A 214 26.31 0.18 22.87
C LYS A 214 25.02 0.68 23.53
N ASN A 215 24.49 1.83 23.10
CA ASN A 215 23.23 2.33 23.62
C ASN A 215 22.06 1.49 23.09
N ARG A 216 21.47 0.68 23.98
CA ARG A 216 20.36 -0.23 23.65
C ARG A 216 19.16 0.50 23.04
N TRP A 217 18.85 1.71 23.49
CA TRP A 217 17.72 2.48 22.95
C TRP A 217 17.93 2.83 21.48
N TRP A 218 19.09 3.39 21.12
CA TRP A 218 19.41 3.71 19.72
C TRP A 218 19.53 2.47 18.84
N LYS A 219 20.11 1.40 19.37
CA LYS A 219 20.21 0.12 18.65
C LYS A 219 18.82 -0.45 18.30
N TRP A 220 17.93 -0.54 19.28
CA TRP A 220 16.62 -1.17 19.09
C TRP A 220 15.60 -0.24 18.43
N LEU A 221 15.35 0.94 19.00
CA LEU A 221 14.36 1.89 18.47
C LEU A 221 14.87 2.68 17.28
N GLY A 222 16.18 2.92 17.21
CA GLY A 222 16.78 3.67 16.11
C GLY A 222 17.05 2.81 14.88
N GLY A 223 17.44 1.54 15.09
CA GLY A 223 17.88 0.61 14.05
C GLY A 223 16.95 -0.60 13.88
N ILE A 224 17.08 -1.59 14.77
CA ILE A 224 16.56 -2.95 14.55
C ILE A 224 15.04 -2.98 14.33
N ILE A 225 14.26 -2.37 15.23
CA ILE A 225 12.79 -2.44 15.18
C ILE A 225 12.24 -1.72 13.94
N PRO A 226 12.59 -0.44 13.67
CA PRO A 226 12.10 0.21 12.45
C PRO A 226 12.52 -0.51 11.18
N LEU A 227 13.75 -1.04 11.10
CA LEU A 227 14.20 -1.79 9.93
C LEU A 227 13.40 -3.09 9.75
N ALA A 228 13.17 -3.85 10.82
CA ALA A 228 12.39 -5.08 10.75
C ALA A 228 10.96 -4.80 10.26
N VAL A 229 10.30 -3.80 10.85
CA VAL A 229 8.94 -3.40 10.45
C VAL A 229 8.93 -2.87 9.02
N LEU A 230 9.94 -2.10 8.62
CA LEU A 230 10.08 -1.57 7.25
C LEU A 230 10.21 -2.71 6.24
N ILE A 231 11.08 -3.69 6.50
CA ILE A 231 11.31 -4.84 5.61
C ILE A 231 10.00 -5.61 5.41
N GLU A 232 9.36 -6.05 6.50
CA GLU A 232 8.13 -6.84 6.41
C GLU A 232 7.00 -6.06 5.73
N SER A 233 6.72 -4.83 6.20
CA SER A 233 5.62 -4.04 5.66
C SER A 233 5.84 -3.60 4.21
N SER A 234 7.06 -3.22 3.83
CA SER A 234 7.38 -2.79 2.46
C SER A 234 7.35 -3.94 1.47
N VAL A 235 8.02 -5.06 1.77
CA VAL A 235 8.08 -6.23 0.88
C VAL A 235 6.68 -6.79 0.67
N TYR A 236 5.88 -6.88 1.74
CA TYR A 236 4.48 -7.28 1.62
C TYR A 236 3.65 -6.28 0.81
N HIS A 237 3.67 -4.99 1.17
CA HIS A 237 2.83 -3.97 0.52
C HIS A 237 3.14 -3.83 -0.97
N ILE A 238 4.43 -3.82 -1.34
CA ILE A 238 4.87 -3.72 -2.73
C ILE A 238 4.56 -5.01 -3.47
N GLY A 239 4.96 -6.18 -2.94
CA GLY A 239 4.77 -7.46 -3.62
C GLY A 239 3.30 -7.82 -3.83
N SER A 240 2.47 -7.66 -2.80
CA SER A 240 1.04 -7.93 -2.92
C SER A 240 0.32 -6.84 -3.74
N GLY A 241 0.76 -5.58 -3.64
CA GLY A 241 0.31 -4.50 -4.52
C GLY A 241 0.61 -4.76 -5.99
N PHE A 242 1.80 -5.29 -6.30
CA PHE A 242 2.21 -5.62 -7.66
C PHE A 242 1.40 -6.80 -8.24
N CYS A 243 1.16 -7.83 -7.44
CA CYS A 243 0.26 -8.93 -7.82
C CYS A 243 -1.16 -8.45 -8.17
N ARG A 244 -1.67 -7.45 -7.41
CA ARG A 244 -2.95 -6.78 -7.72
C ARG A 244 -2.85 -5.89 -8.96
N TYR A 245 -1.77 -5.14 -9.12
CA TYR A 245 -1.54 -4.27 -10.27
C TYR A 245 -1.57 -5.04 -11.58
N LEU A 246 -0.97 -6.24 -11.60
CA LEU A 246 -0.96 -7.16 -12.73
C LEU A 246 -2.26 -7.96 -12.91
N GLY A 247 -3.25 -7.81 -12.02
CA GLY A 247 -4.52 -8.54 -12.10
C GLY A 247 -4.38 -10.05 -11.93
N ILE A 248 -3.43 -10.53 -11.14
CA ILE A 248 -3.16 -11.97 -11.00
C ILE A 248 -4.28 -12.65 -10.19
N LYS A 249 -5.13 -13.40 -10.90
CA LYS A 249 -6.26 -14.12 -10.30
C LYS A 249 -5.95 -15.58 -9.92
N LYS A 250 -5.02 -16.23 -10.63
CA LYS A 250 -4.70 -17.66 -10.44
C LYS A 250 -4.07 -17.91 -9.06
N MET A 251 -4.63 -18.85 -8.30
CA MET A 251 -4.18 -19.18 -6.94
C MET A 251 -2.73 -19.68 -6.89
N ARG A 252 -2.32 -20.53 -7.86
CA ARG A 252 -0.93 -21.00 -7.98
C ARG A 252 0.06 -19.84 -8.14
N SER A 253 -0.27 -18.86 -8.99
CA SER A 253 0.56 -17.66 -9.18
C SER A 253 0.61 -16.81 -7.90
N ARG A 254 -0.53 -16.63 -7.22
CA ARG A 254 -0.57 -15.93 -5.93
C ARG A 254 0.29 -16.62 -4.86
N LYS A 255 0.31 -17.95 -4.84
CA LYS A 255 1.20 -18.74 -3.98
C LYS A 255 2.67 -18.46 -4.29
N ASN A 256 3.07 -18.49 -5.56
CA ASN A 256 4.44 -18.18 -5.96
C ASN A 256 4.85 -16.76 -5.53
N TRP A 257 3.96 -15.77 -5.69
CA TRP A 257 4.19 -14.41 -5.21
C TRP A 257 4.34 -14.35 -3.69
N SER A 258 3.50 -15.06 -2.93
CA SER A 258 3.62 -15.14 -1.48
C SER A 258 4.95 -15.77 -1.05
N THR A 259 5.40 -16.83 -1.73
CA THR A 259 6.70 -17.44 -1.49
C THR A 259 7.83 -16.45 -1.77
N ALA A 260 7.78 -15.72 -2.88
CA ALA A 260 8.78 -14.70 -3.22
C ALA A 260 8.84 -13.58 -2.17
N ILE A 261 7.69 -13.08 -1.71
CA ILE A 261 7.58 -12.08 -0.64
C ILE A 261 8.23 -12.61 0.65
N ASN A 262 7.93 -13.85 1.03
CA ASN A 262 8.48 -14.46 2.25
C ASN A 262 9.99 -14.68 2.15
N LEU A 263 10.49 -15.15 1.00
CA LEU A 263 11.92 -15.34 0.77
C LEU A 263 12.67 -14.01 0.82
N LEU A 264 12.14 -12.96 0.18
CA LEU A 264 12.76 -11.64 0.21
C LEU A 264 12.72 -11.02 1.61
N THR A 265 11.64 -11.22 2.37
CA THR A 265 11.53 -10.79 3.77
C THR A 265 12.54 -11.52 4.65
N LEU A 266 12.67 -12.84 4.47
CA LEU A 266 13.66 -13.66 5.17
C LEU A 266 15.09 -13.21 4.84
N ALA A 267 15.39 -12.95 3.57
CA ALA A 267 16.67 -12.38 3.16
C ALA A 267 16.94 -11.04 3.85
N GLY A 268 15.92 -10.17 3.95
CA GLY A 268 16.02 -8.91 4.70
C GLY A 268 16.37 -9.10 6.18
N PHE A 269 15.72 -10.04 6.88
CA PHE A 269 16.07 -10.34 8.27
C PHE A 269 17.47 -10.94 8.43
N ILE A 270 17.86 -11.86 7.53
CA ILE A 270 19.21 -12.41 7.50
C ILE A 270 20.23 -11.28 7.26
N SER A 271 19.96 -10.36 6.35
CA SER A 271 20.78 -9.17 6.08
C SER A 271 21.01 -8.36 7.36
N VAL A 272 19.95 -8.02 8.10
CA VAL A 272 20.06 -7.28 9.37
C VAL A 272 20.91 -8.05 10.40
N ILE A 273 20.66 -9.36 10.56
CA ILE A 273 21.42 -10.20 11.50
C ILE A 273 22.90 -10.25 11.12
N ARG A 274 23.19 -10.42 9.83
CA ARG A 274 24.57 -10.47 9.33
C ARG A 274 25.27 -9.12 9.45
N LEU A 275 24.57 -8.01 9.24
CA LEU A 275 25.11 -6.67 9.46
C LEU A 275 25.41 -6.37 10.93
N ILE A 276 24.57 -6.84 11.86
CA ILE A 276 24.83 -6.74 13.32
C ILE A 276 26.12 -7.49 13.70
N ARG A 277 26.37 -8.64 13.07
CA ARG A 277 27.53 -9.49 13.36
C ARG A 277 28.79 -9.13 12.57
N ALA A 278 28.65 -8.32 11.52
CA ALA A 278 29.79 -7.86 10.73
C ALA A 278 30.70 -6.99 11.61
N ASP A 279 32.01 -7.16 11.43
CA ASP A 279 32.99 -6.44 12.24
C ASP A 279 32.78 -4.92 12.13
N SER A 280 32.55 -4.31 13.29
CA SER A 280 32.29 -2.88 13.44
C SER A 280 33.46 -2.14 14.08
N THR A 281 34.53 -2.86 14.46
CA THR A 281 35.67 -2.33 15.21
C THR A 281 36.58 -1.41 14.39
N ARG A 282 36.46 -1.43 13.06
CA ARG A 282 37.23 -0.58 12.13
C ARG A 282 36.43 0.54 11.47
N LEU A 283 35.23 0.84 11.98
CA LEU A 283 34.34 1.83 11.38
C LEU A 283 34.59 3.22 11.99
N GLY A 284 34.50 4.29 11.19
CA GLY A 284 34.80 5.68 11.57
C GLY A 284 33.91 6.30 12.67
N PRO A 285 33.74 7.62 12.77
CA PRO A 285 32.91 8.23 13.81
C PRO A 285 31.42 7.85 13.67
N ASN A 286 30.73 7.62 14.80
CA ASN A 286 29.31 7.23 14.83
C ASN A 286 28.40 8.39 14.39
N GLN A 287 28.06 8.40 13.10
CA GLN A 287 27.23 9.45 12.50
C GLN A 287 25.81 9.50 13.08
N PHE A 288 25.27 8.37 13.56
CA PHE A 288 23.91 8.29 14.06
C PHE A 288 23.70 9.00 15.39
N GLU A 289 24.75 9.14 16.20
CA GLU A 289 24.64 9.91 17.45
C GLU A 289 24.33 11.39 17.16
N SER A 290 25.05 11.98 16.19
CA SER A 290 24.81 13.35 15.74
C SER A 290 23.43 13.52 15.10
N ILE A 291 23.00 12.54 14.29
CA ILE A 291 21.66 12.51 13.68
C ILE A 291 20.59 12.52 14.77
N PHE A 292 20.67 11.62 15.75
CA PHE A 292 19.67 11.53 16.81
C PHE A 292 19.67 12.74 17.75
N LYS A 293 20.84 13.30 18.08
CA LYS A 293 20.93 14.56 18.83
C LYS A 293 20.24 15.69 18.07
N LYS A 294 20.45 15.80 16.74
CA LYS A 294 19.78 16.82 15.91
C LYS A 294 18.26 16.64 15.94
N ILE A 295 17.76 15.42 15.82
CA ILE A 295 16.32 15.13 15.89
C ILE A 295 15.75 15.53 17.26
N GLY A 296 16.42 15.17 18.35
CA GLY A 296 16.03 15.57 19.69
C GLY A 296 15.94 17.09 19.85
N SER A 297 16.94 17.83 19.32
CA SER A 297 16.96 19.30 19.36
C SER A 297 15.80 19.94 18.58
N LEU A 298 15.35 19.32 17.48
CA LEU A 298 14.22 19.80 16.68
C LEU A 298 12.88 19.54 17.37
N LEU A 299 12.76 18.46 18.14
CA LEU A 299 11.56 18.14 18.91
C LEU A 299 11.42 19.01 20.16
N GLN A 300 12.53 19.43 20.78
CA GLN A 300 12.53 20.29 21.97
C GLN A 300 12.30 21.78 21.67
N ARG A 301 12.47 22.22 20.41
CA ARG A 301 12.24 23.61 19.99
C ARG A 301 10.79 23.93 19.60
N ARG A 302 9.85 23.04 19.93
CA ARG A 302 8.40 23.23 19.76
C ARG A 302 7.71 23.06 21.09
#